data_AF-A0A2M7DD62-F1
#
_entry.id   AF-A0A2M7DD62-F1
#
_cell.length_a   1.000
_cell.length_b   1.000
_cell.length_c   1.000
_cell.angle_alpha   90.00
_cell.angle_beta   90.00
_cell.angle_gamma   90.00
#
_symmetry.space_group_name_H-M   'P 1'
#
loop_
_entity.id
_entity.type
_entity.pdbx_description
1 polymer ?
#
loop_
_entity_poly.entity_id
_entity_poly.type
_entity_poly.pdbx_seq_one_letter_code
_entity_poly.pdbx_strand_id
1 'polypeptide(L)'
;MKITICGSIAFFDEMMAVKNDLEKMGHEVKLPPTEIPNEQGEMIPIKEYYRLRKETISEAGWIWDRKEWAMRTHFDKVAWADVVLIANYTKNEIENYIGGNTFLEMGVAFYLKKPIYLLNPIPETSIKEEVLGMKVVVINNDFSKIKV
;
A
#
# COMPACT_ATOMS: atom_id res chain seq x y z
N MET A 1 -9.54 -4.88 -15.01
CA MET A 1 -8.42 -3.91 -15.04
C MET A 1 -7.38 -4.33 -14.04
N LYS A 2 -6.19 -3.73 -14.10
CA LYS A 2 -5.08 -3.98 -13.19
C LYS A 2 -5.16 -3.03 -12.00
N ILE A 3 -5.19 -3.55 -10.79
CA ILE A 3 -5.27 -2.77 -9.55
C ILE A 3 -4.09 -3.14 -8.67
N THR A 4 -3.37 -2.14 -8.17
CA THR A 4 -2.41 -2.37 -7.07
C THR A 4 -2.99 -1.80 -5.78
N ILE A 5 -3.11 -2.65 -4.77
CA ILE A 5 -3.50 -2.24 -3.43
C ILE A 5 -2.26 -1.79 -2.68
N CYS A 6 -2.37 -0.63 -2.04
CA CYS A 6 -1.32 0.03 -1.28
C CYS A 6 -1.80 0.25 0.15
N GLY A 7 -0.93 0.01 1.13
CA GLY A 7 -1.32 0.11 2.54
C GLY A 7 -0.28 -0.40 3.52
N SER A 8 -0.54 -0.20 4.81
CA SER A 8 0.33 -0.69 5.87
C SER A 8 0.27 -2.22 5.94
N ILE A 9 1.44 -2.88 6.01
CA ILE A 9 1.55 -4.35 6.21
C ILE A 9 0.82 -4.84 7.47
N ALA A 10 0.57 -3.96 8.45
CA ALA A 10 -0.29 -4.28 9.58
C ALA A 10 -1.71 -4.74 9.19
N PHE A 11 -2.18 -4.34 8.00
CA PHE A 11 -3.52 -4.67 7.47
C PHE A 11 -3.45 -5.60 6.26
N PHE A 12 -2.46 -6.50 6.24
CA PHE A 12 -2.23 -7.36 5.08
C PHE A 12 -3.39 -8.34 4.83
N ASP A 13 -4.03 -8.83 5.89
CA ASP A 13 -5.15 -9.78 5.77
C ASP A 13 -6.39 -9.08 5.22
N GLU A 14 -6.65 -7.84 5.65
CA GLU A 14 -7.71 -6.99 5.16
C GLU A 14 -7.49 -6.64 3.68
N MET A 15 -6.25 -6.30 3.30
CA MET A 15 -5.90 -6.12 1.89
C MET A 15 -6.10 -7.40 1.06
N MET A 16 -5.84 -8.57 1.64
CA MET A 16 -6.10 -9.85 0.99
C MET A 16 -7.59 -10.11 0.78
N ALA A 17 -8.44 -9.77 1.75
CA ALA A 17 -9.89 -9.82 1.60
C ALA A 17 -10.36 -8.89 0.46
N VAL A 18 -9.89 -7.64 0.44
CA VAL A 18 -10.19 -6.68 -0.63
C VAL A 18 -9.73 -7.20 -2.00
N LYS A 19 -8.53 -7.79 -2.09
CA LYS A 19 -8.04 -8.44 -3.31
C LYS A 19 -9.03 -9.50 -3.80
N ASN A 20 -9.45 -10.40 -2.93
CA ASN A 20 -10.35 -11.49 -3.30
C ASN A 20 -11.68 -10.96 -3.87
N ASP A 21 -12.21 -9.88 -3.28
CA ASP A 21 -13.47 -9.29 -3.76
C ASP A 21 -13.31 -8.58 -5.11
N LEU A 22 -12.22 -7.84 -5.30
CA LEU A 22 -11.90 -7.22 -6.59
C LEU A 22 -11.62 -8.26 -7.69
N GLU A 23 -10.99 -9.38 -7.35
CA GLU A 23 -10.74 -10.48 -8.30
C GLU A 23 -12.04 -11.19 -8.72
N LYS A 24 -12.99 -11.37 -7.79
CA LYS A 24 -14.36 -11.84 -8.14
C LYS A 24 -15.08 -10.90 -9.10
N MET A 25 -14.75 -9.61 -9.08
CA MET A 25 -15.26 -8.60 -10.03
C MET A 25 -14.51 -8.60 -11.37
N GLY A 26 -13.57 -9.52 -11.59
CA GLY A 26 -12.82 -9.65 -12.85
C GLY A 26 -11.64 -8.70 -12.97
N HIS A 27 -11.10 -8.20 -11.85
CA HIS A 27 -9.89 -7.41 -11.83
C HIS A 27 -8.65 -8.28 -11.60
N GLU A 28 -7.50 -7.84 -12.11
CA GLU A 28 -6.20 -8.44 -11.80
C GLU A 28 -5.55 -7.59 -10.71
N VAL A 29 -5.24 -8.19 -9.55
CA VAL A 29 -4.90 -7.41 -8.35
C VAL A 29 -3.53 -7.80 -7.78
N LYS A 30 -2.68 -6.80 -7.53
CA LYS A 30 -1.39 -6.98 -6.85
C LYS A 30 -1.39 -6.35 -5.45
N LEU A 31 -0.77 -7.06 -4.51
CA LEU A 31 -0.56 -6.65 -3.13
C LEU A 31 0.91 -6.29 -2.86
N PRO A 32 1.22 -5.67 -1.71
CA PRO A 32 2.57 -5.69 -1.16
C PRO A 32 3.14 -7.12 -1.13
N PRO A 33 4.48 -7.28 -1.15
CA PRO A 33 5.08 -8.61 -1.15
C PRO A 33 4.59 -9.44 0.06
N THR A 34 4.27 -10.72 -0.18
CA THR A 34 3.89 -11.69 0.86
C THR A 34 5.09 -12.15 1.68
N GLU A 35 6.26 -12.18 1.04
CA GLU A 35 7.52 -12.68 1.59
C GLU A 35 8.68 -11.79 1.11
N ILE A 36 9.78 -11.84 1.86
CA ILE A 36 10.99 -11.06 1.59
C ILE A 36 12.22 -11.86 2.03
N PRO A 37 13.35 -11.81 1.31
CA PRO A 37 14.55 -12.51 1.76
C PRO A 37 15.11 -11.87 3.05
N ASN A 38 15.55 -12.70 4.00
CA ASN A 38 16.28 -12.26 5.19
C ASN A 38 17.76 -11.92 4.85
N GLU A 39 18.60 -11.74 5.87
CA GLU A 39 20.04 -11.49 5.70
C GLU A 39 20.76 -12.64 4.99
N GLN A 40 20.37 -13.88 5.29
CA GLN A 40 20.93 -15.11 4.73
C GLN A 40 20.34 -15.44 3.33
N GLY A 41 19.36 -14.65 2.86
CA GLY A 41 18.70 -14.84 1.58
C GLY A 41 17.49 -15.78 1.62
N GLU A 42 17.10 -16.28 2.79
CA GLU A 42 15.93 -17.15 2.96
C GLU A 42 14.65 -16.32 2.94
N MET A 43 13.62 -16.79 2.25
CA MET A 43 12.33 -16.08 2.19
C MET A 43 11.61 -16.20 3.54
N ILE A 44 11.31 -15.04 4.15
CA ILE A 44 10.51 -14.96 5.38
C ILE A 44 9.19 -14.23 5.11
N PRO A 45 8.12 -14.52 5.86
CA PRO A 45 6.85 -13.81 5.74
C PRO A 45 6.98 -12.30 5.96
N ILE A 46 6.26 -11.50 5.18
CA ILE A 46 6.34 -10.03 5.28
C ILE A 46 5.92 -9.49 6.65
N LYS A 47 5.01 -10.19 7.33
CA LYS A 47 4.59 -9.86 8.71
C LYS A 47 5.71 -10.08 9.72
N GLU A 48 6.51 -11.12 9.53
CA GLU A 48 7.68 -11.39 10.36
C GLU A 48 8.73 -10.30 10.14
N TYR A 49 9.08 -9.99 8.89
CA TYR A 49 9.95 -8.87 8.56
C TYR A 49 9.43 -7.55 9.14
N TYR A 50 8.12 -7.30 9.07
CA TYR A 50 7.49 -6.10 9.64
C TYR A 50 7.69 -6.00 11.16
N ARG A 51 7.62 -7.12 11.88
CA ARG A 51 7.91 -7.20 13.31
C ARG A 51 9.39 -6.93 13.59
N LEU A 52 10.29 -7.63 12.92
CA LEU A 52 11.75 -7.44 13.06
C LEU A 52 12.16 -5.98 12.83
N ARG A 53 11.63 -5.35 11.78
CA ARG A 53 11.89 -3.94 11.48
C ARG A 53 11.42 -2.98 12.58
N LYS A 54 10.34 -3.30 13.30
CA LYS A 54 9.87 -2.47 14.42
C LYS A 54 10.74 -2.61 15.67
N GLU A 55 11.36 -3.77 15.86
CA GLU A 55 12.25 -4.07 16.98
C GLU A 55 13.70 -3.61 16.71
N THR A 56 14.02 -3.28 15.46
CA THR A 56 15.35 -2.84 15.04
C THR A 56 15.65 -1.43 15.57
N ILE A 57 16.73 -1.30 16.35
CA ILE A 57 17.21 -0.02 16.92
C ILE A 57 18.30 0.60 16.04
N SER A 58 19.02 -0.23 15.27
CA SER A 58 20.11 0.21 14.39
C SER A 58 19.58 0.86 13.12
N GLU A 59 20.20 1.97 12.69
CA GLU A 59 19.96 2.60 11.38
C GLU A 59 20.75 1.93 10.24
N ALA A 60 21.57 0.93 10.54
CA ALA A 60 22.30 0.12 9.59
C ALA A 60 21.88 -1.36 9.66
N GLY A 61 22.04 -2.07 8.54
CA GLY A 61 21.83 -3.51 8.44
C GLY A 61 20.79 -3.91 7.38
N TRP A 62 20.74 -5.21 7.11
CA TRP A 62 19.94 -5.83 6.03
C TRP A 62 18.46 -5.43 6.04
N ILE A 63 17.91 -5.09 7.21
CA ILE A 63 16.53 -4.62 7.37
C ILE A 63 16.23 -3.44 6.44
N TRP A 64 17.17 -2.51 6.30
CA TRP A 64 16.99 -1.30 5.49
C TRP A 64 17.22 -1.57 4.00
N ASP A 65 18.15 -2.45 3.64
CA ASP A 65 18.33 -2.92 2.26
C ASP A 65 17.05 -3.63 1.76
N ARG A 66 16.44 -4.45 2.62
CA ARG A 66 15.16 -5.10 2.34
C ARG A 66 14.01 -4.10 2.33
N LYS A 67 14.07 -3.05 3.14
CA LYS A 67 13.07 -1.98 3.11
C LYS A 67 13.09 -1.28 1.75
N GLU A 68 14.27 -0.91 1.27
CA GLU A 68 14.47 -0.31 -0.05
C GLU A 68 13.95 -1.24 -1.15
N TRP A 69 14.39 -2.50 -1.15
CA TRP A 69 13.97 -3.49 -2.14
C TRP A 69 12.44 -3.66 -2.19
N ALA A 70 11.80 -3.78 -1.02
CA ALA A 70 10.35 -3.92 -0.93
C ALA A 70 9.61 -2.69 -1.47
N MET A 71 10.15 -1.49 -1.21
CA MET A 71 9.60 -0.23 -1.73
C MET A 71 9.65 -0.19 -3.25
N ARG A 72 10.83 -0.42 -3.84
CA ARG A 72 11.01 -0.39 -5.29
C ARG A 72 10.16 -1.45 -5.99
N THR A 73 10.17 -2.67 -5.46
CA THR A 73 9.36 -3.78 -5.99
C THR A 73 7.87 -3.46 -5.96
N HIS A 74 7.39 -2.74 -4.94
CA HIS A 74 5.99 -2.33 -4.88
C HIS A 74 5.68 -1.12 -5.78
N PHE A 75 6.63 -0.21 -5.98
CA PHE A 75 6.50 0.85 -6.98
C PHE A 75 6.38 0.29 -8.40
N ASP A 76 7.07 -0.79 -8.74
CA ASP A 76 6.87 -1.48 -10.02
C ASP A 76 5.44 -2.02 -10.18
N LYS A 77 4.83 -2.47 -9.08
CA LYS A 77 3.41 -2.89 -9.08
C LYS A 77 2.49 -1.70 -9.25
N VAL A 78 2.79 -0.55 -8.63
CA VAL A 78 2.06 0.70 -8.86
C VAL A 78 2.16 1.09 -10.34
N ALA A 79 3.36 1.03 -10.93
CA ALA A 79 3.58 1.35 -12.34
C ALA A 79 2.82 0.42 -13.29
N TRP A 80 2.74 -0.87 -12.94
CA TRP A 80 2.01 -1.90 -13.70
C TRP A 80 0.49 -1.72 -13.70
N ALA A 81 -0.11 -1.14 -12.65
CA ALA A 81 -1.56 -1.08 -12.48
C ALA A 81 -2.22 0.02 -13.32
N ASP A 82 -3.50 -0.14 -13.67
CA ASP A 82 -4.29 0.93 -14.29
C ASP A 82 -4.67 1.97 -13.23
N VAL A 83 -4.97 1.52 -12.01
CA VAL A 83 -5.35 2.35 -10.86
C VAL A 83 -4.70 1.83 -9.58
N VAL A 84 -4.61 2.68 -8.56
CA VAL A 84 -4.22 2.23 -7.20
C VAL A 84 -5.38 2.38 -6.23
N LEU A 85 -5.51 1.40 -5.32
CA LEU A 85 -6.45 1.44 -4.20
C LEU A 85 -5.68 1.52 -2.89
N ILE A 86 -5.90 2.59 -2.12
CA ILE A 86 -5.26 2.81 -0.84
C ILE A 86 -6.15 2.24 0.27
N ALA A 87 -5.66 1.20 0.93
CA ALA A 87 -6.28 0.57 2.09
C ALA A 87 -5.95 1.36 3.37
N ASN A 88 -6.54 2.54 3.49
CA ASN A 88 -6.31 3.49 4.57
C ASN A 88 -7.16 3.16 5.81
N TYR A 89 -6.89 2.03 6.47
CA TYR A 89 -7.54 1.66 7.74
C TYR A 89 -7.01 2.49 8.92
N THR A 90 -7.84 2.66 9.96
CA THR A 90 -7.44 3.32 11.22
C THR A 90 -6.29 2.57 11.89
N LYS A 91 -5.24 3.30 12.30
CA LYS A 91 -4.04 2.72 12.91
C LYS A 91 -3.51 3.59 14.03
N ASN A 92 -3.24 2.99 15.19
CA ASN A 92 -2.73 3.71 16.37
C ASN A 92 -3.55 4.98 16.67
N GLU A 93 -4.88 4.86 16.68
CA GLU A 93 -5.82 5.97 16.92
C GLU A 93 -5.87 7.03 15.82
N ILE A 94 -5.08 6.91 14.76
CA ILE A 94 -5.14 7.78 13.59
C ILE A 94 -6.19 7.21 12.63
N GLU A 95 -7.33 7.88 12.52
CA GLU A 95 -8.38 7.53 11.57
C GLU A 95 -7.90 7.63 10.13
N ASN A 96 -8.32 6.68 9.31
CA ASN A 96 -8.03 6.65 7.87
C ASN A 96 -6.54 6.73 7.52
N TYR A 97 -5.69 6.13 8.36
CA TYR A 97 -4.25 6.30 8.33
C TYR A 97 -3.61 5.98 6.97
N ILE A 98 -2.77 6.90 6.50
CA ILE A 98 -1.87 6.71 5.37
C ILE A 98 -0.44 6.88 5.89
N GLY A 99 0.35 5.81 5.83
CA GLY A 99 1.74 5.83 6.26
C GLY A 99 2.67 6.43 5.21
N GLY A 100 3.86 6.88 5.63
CA GLY A 100 4.82 7.52 4.74
C GLY A 100 5.16 6.71 3.48
N ASN A 101 5.27 5.38 3.59
CA ASN A 101 5.49 4.52 2.42
C ASN A 101 4.31 4.55 1.43
N THR A 102 3.10 4.46 1.97
CA THR A 102 1.86 4.49 1.18
C THR A 102 1.66 5.86 0.54
N PHE A 103 2.06 6.93 1.22
CA PHE A 103 2.08 8.26 0.63
C PHE A 103 3.10 8.38 -0.54
N LEU A 104 4.28 7.75 -0.44
CA LEU A 104 5.21 7.65 -1.57
C LEU A 104 4.63 6.83 -2.74
N GLU A 105 3.93 5.73 -2.45
CA GLU A 105 3.23 4.93 -3.48
C GLU A 105 2.16 5.78 -4.20
N MET A 106 1.41 6.60 -3.46
CA MET A 106 0.48 7.59 -4.03
C MET A 106 1.21 8.63 -4.89
N GLY A 107 2.37 9.11 -4.45
CA GLY A 107 3.20 10.02 -5.24
C GLY A 107 3.66 9.41 -6.58
N VAL A 108 4.05 8.13 -6.59
CA VAL A 108 4.39 7.41 -7.83
C VAL A 108 3.17 7.29 -8.74
N ALA A 109 2.01 6.91 -8.20
CA ALA A 109 0.76 6.84 -8.96
C ALA A 109 0.39 8.20 -9.58
N PHE A 110 0.51 9.27 -8.79
CA PHE A 110 0.25 10.65 -9.22
C PHE A 110 1.18 11.09 -10.34
N TYR A 111 2.49 10.86 -10.20
CA TYR A 111 3.47 11.14 -11.25
C TYR A 111 3.15 10.41 -12.56
N LEU A 112 2.70 9.16 -12.46
CA LEU A 112 2.30 8.32 -13.60
C LEU A 112 0.88 8.61 -14.10
N LYS A 113 0.20 9.63 -13.54
CA LYS A 113 -1.17 10.03 -13.89
C LYS A 113 -2.20 8.90 -13.74
N LYS A 114 -1.97 8.00 -12.79
CA LYS A 114 -2.90 6.90 -12.48
C LYS A 114 -3.98 7.38 -11.52
N PRO A 115 -5.25 7.02 -11.72
CA PRO A 115 -6.30 7.29 -10.73
C PRO A 115 -5.96 6.66 -9.37
N ILE A 116 -6.21 7.42 -8.31
CA ILE A 116 -5.95 7.02 -6.92
C ILE A 116 -7.29 6.95 -6.18
N TYR A 117 -7.62 5.77 -5.68
CA TYR A 117 -8.82 5.52 -4.89
C TYR A 117 -8.47 5.34 -3.42
N LEU A 118 -9.24 5.94 -2.50
CA LEU A 118 -9.14 5.68 -1.07
C LEU A 118 -10.30 4.81 -0.60
N LEU A 119 -10.01 3.75 0.16
CA LEU A 119 -11.02 2.86 0.71
C LEU A 119 -11.95 3.60 1.69
N ASN A 120 -11.36 4.45 2.53
CA ASN A 120 -12.01 5.27 3.55
C ASN A 120 -11.74 6.78 3.30
N PRO A 121 -12.39 7.71 4.02
CA PRO A 121 -12.20 9.15 3.85
C PRO A 121 -10.74 9.63 3.95
N ILE A 122 -10.47 10.84 3.47
CA ILE A 122 -9.14 11.45 3.55
C ILE A 122 -8.78 11.66 5.05
N PRO A 123 -7.57 11.25 5.49
CA PRO A 123 -7.17 11.43 6.88
C PRO A 123 -6.95 12.90 7.25
N GLU A 124 -7.34 13.28 8.47
CA GLU A 124 -7.04 14.58 9.09
C GLU A 124 -5.60 14.58 9.63
N THR A 125 -4.62 14.64 8.73
CA THR A 125 -3.18 14.58 9.03
C THR A 125 -2.40 15.63 8.25
N SER A 126 -1.10 15.75 8.50
CA SER A 126 -0.22 16.73 7.85
C SER A 126 -0.09 16.56 6.33
N ILE A 127 -0.50 15.43 5.76
CA ILE A 127 -0.46 15.16 4.30
C ILE A 127 -1.79 15.47 3.59
N LYS A 128 -2.78 16.00 4.31
CA LYS A 128 -4.14 16.19 3.78
C LYS A 128 -4.17 17.08 2.54
N GLU A 129 -3.38 18.15 2.52
CA GLU A 129 -3.33 19.09 1.41
C GLU A 129 -2.82 18.41 0.12
N GLU A 130 -1.78 17.59 0.23
CA GLU A 130 -1.25 16.83 -0.90
C GLU A 130 -2.25 15.77 -1.37
N VAL A 131 -2.92 15.06 -0.45
CA VAL A 131 -3.95 14.07 -0.82
C VAL A 131 -5.13 14.74 -1.54
N LEU A 132 -5.55 15.93 -1.12
CA LEU A 132 -6.55 16.73 -1.83
C LEU A 132 -6.05 17.20 -3.21
N GLY A 133 -4.77 17.60 -3.28
CA GLY A 133 -4.09 18.00 -4.52
C GLY A 133 -3.99 16.87 -5.54
N MET A 134 -3.85 15.62 -5.08
CA MET A 134 -3.84 14.41 -5.92
C MET A 134 -5.22 14.06 -6.51
N LYS A 135 -6.30 14.76 -6.12
CA LYS A 135 -7.68 14.54 -6.62
C LYS A 135 -8.14 13.09 -6.51
N VAL A 136 -7.90 12.48 -5.34
CA VAL A 136 -8.30 11.11 -5.04
C VAL A 136 -9.82 10.92 -5.08
N VAL A 137 -10.27 9.68 -5.31
CA VAL A 137 -11.68 9.29 -5.23
C VAL A 137 -11.90 8.41 -3.99
N VAL A 138 -12.72 8.88 -3.06
CA VAL A 138 -13.09 8.10 -1.86
C VAL A 138 -14.24 7.15 -2.20
N ILE A 139 -14.03 5.84 -2.02
CA ILE A 139 -15.02 4.83 -2.41
C ILE A 139 -15.92 4.37 -1.26
N ASN A 140 -15.49 4.50 0.00
CA ASN A 140 -16.21 4.03 1.19
C ASN A 140 -16.61 2.54 1.07
N ASN A 141 -15.64 1.67 0.78
CA ASN A 141 -15.82 0.23 0.51
C ASN A 141 -16.75 -0.16 -0.65
N ASP A 142 -17.24 0.79 -1.45
CA ASP A 142 -18.02 0.49 -2.65
C ASP A 142 -17.11 0.33 -3.87
N PHE A 143 -16.67 -0.91 -4.14
CA PHE A 143 -15.76 -1.22 -5.24
C PHE A 143 -16.36 -0.95 -6.63
N SER A 144 -17.69 -0.81 -6.77
CA SER A 144 -18.32 -0.44 -8.04
C SER A 144 -17.98 0.98 -8.51
N LYS A 145 -17.43 1.81 -7.61
CA LYS A 145 -16.94 3.15 -7.92
C LYS A 145 -15.57 3.16 -8.59
N ILE A 146 -14.86 2.03 -8.61
CA ILE A 146 -13.58 1.92 -9.31
C ILE A 146 -13.87 1.80 -10.80
N LYS A 147 -13.62 2.89 -11.52
CA LYS A 147 -13.89 3.02 -12.96
C LYS A 147 -12.62 3.41 -13.72
N VAL A 148 -12.64 3.12 -15.02
CA VAL A 148 -11.67 3.63 -15.99
C VAL A 148 -12.13 5.01 -16.44
#